data_AF-A0A955Y6E9-F1
#
_entry.id   AF-A0A955Y6E9-F1
#
_cell.length_a   1.000
_cell.length_b   1.000
_cell.length_c   1.000
_cell.angle_alpha   90.00
_cell.angle_beta   90.00
_cell.angle_gamma   90.00
#
_symmetry.space_group_name_H-M   'P 1'
#
loop_
_entity.id
_entity.type
_entity.pdbx_description
1 polymer ?
#
loop_
_entity_poly.entity_id
_entity_poly.type
_entity_poly.pdbx_seq_one_letter_code
_entity_poly.pdbx_strand_id
1 'polypeptide(L)'
;PSRDGTSLAVMFTSLAVGLLGGVFVTWVALVPNLPDEPVVVEIPREYAPSELQIVCLPYMRQTAETLEEAQTKVTALELRVREKEAEINRLEAEVRTGADVGEDGKVRLEEARAQLDSLEAELASAVAEKTELLRDLARTREALAGTRMALAATEARVLEVREEKLEERWLRFVQNAQLTICEDGTAERLLRCRDQVSSALEPYRLRFKQCVRSNQATPEVRKARRPDEVPEGFGVWLDRDLRDVRDWYVLFCDPLLPEAEGPD
;
A
#
# COMPACT_ATOMS: atom_id res chain seq x y z
N PRO A 1 29.96 -34.58 -43.67
CA PRO A 1 28.51 -34.31 -43.62
C PRO A 1 28.08 -34.09 -42.16
N SER A 2 28.31 -32.92 -41.57
CA SER A 2 27.55 -31.65 -41.69
C SER A 2 26.17 -31.68 -41.00
N ARG A 3 26.00 -30.70 -40.09
CA ARG A 3 24.82 -30.24 -39.35
C ARG A 3 24.52 -30.97 -38.03
N ASP A 4 24.07 -30.33 -36.96
CA ASP A 4 24.10 -28.97 -36.38
C ASP A 4 23.05 -29.04 -35.26
N GLY A 5 23.32 -28.50 -34.07
CA GLY A 5 22.38 -28.55 -32.95
C GLY A 5 22.87 -27.79 -31.72
N THR A 6 22.94 -26.47 -31.87
CA THR A 6 23.19 -25.41 -30.86
C THR A 6 22.33 -25.60 -29.60
N SER A 7 22.91 -25.64 -28.39
CA SER A 7 23.28 -24.50 -27.52
C SER A 7 22.12 -23.56 -27.14
N LEU A 8 21.73 -23.60 -25.86
CA LEU A 8 21.07 -22.50 -25.14
C LEU A 8 21.87 -22.25 -23.86
N ALA A 9 22.85 -21.35 -23.97
CA ALA A 9 23.60 -20.83 -22.84
C ALA A 9 22.79 -19.70 -22.19
N VAL A 10 22.45 -19.89 -20.91
CA VAL A 10 21.88 -18.86 -20.05
C VAL A 10 23.01 -17.89 -19.70
N MET A 11 22.98 -16.68 -20.28
CA MET A 11 23.83 -15.59 -19.82
C MET A 11 23.15 -14.85 -18.67
N PHE A 12 23.72 -15.02 -17.48
CA PHE A 12 23.58 -14.09 -16.37
C PHE A 12 24.47 -12.87 -16.65
N THR A 13 23.88 -11.67 -16.74
CA THR A 13 24.63 -10.41 -16.65
C THR A 13 24.25 -9.68 -15.36
N SER A 14 25.14 -9.85 -14.38
CA SER A 14 25.33 -9.02 -13.20
C SER A 14 25.60 -7.57 -13.60
N LEU A 15 24.85 -6.62 -13.06
CA LEU A 15 25.16 -5.19 -13.18
C LEU A 15 25.73 -4.68 -11.86
N ALA A 16 27.05 -4.46 -11.88
CA ALA A 16 27.81 -3.82 -10.81
C ALA A 16 27.54 -2.31 -10.81
N VAL A 17 27.23 -1.77 -9.63
CA VAL A 17 27.20 -0.32 -9.37
C VAL A 17 28.56 0.07 -8.81
N GLY A 18 29.29 0.92 -9.53
CA GLY A 18 30.60 1.43 -9.12
C GLY A 18 31.02 2.69 -9.88
N LEU A 19 30.75 3.83 -9.26
CA LEU A 19 31.20 5.22 -9.51
C LEU A 19 32.54 5.42 -10.25
N LEU A 20 32.51 6.18 -11.37
CA LEU A 20 33.44 7.26 -11.80
C LEU A 20 32.63 8.08 -12.84
N GLY A 21 32.41 9.40 -12.78
CA GLY A 21 33.35 10.47 -12.54
C GLY A 21 33.60 11.25 -13.84
N GLY A 22 32.72 12.20 -14.18
CA GLY A 22 33.02 13.32 -15.09
C GLY A 22 32.63 13.20 -16.58
N VAL A 23 32.05 14.31 -17.08
CA VAL A 23 31.78 14.65 -18.49
C VAL A 23 30.49 14.09 -19.10
N PHE A 24 29.39 14.85 -18.98
CA PHE A 24 28.42 15.04 -20.07
C PHE A 24 27.71 16.38 -19.88
N VAL A 25 28.36 17.44 -20.37
CA VAL A 25 27.70 18.71 -20.72
C VAL A 25 27.03 18.49 -22.08
N THR A 26 25.84 19.07 -22.27
CA THR A 26 25.11 19.27 -23.54
C THR A 26 24.56 18.03 -24.25
N TRP A 27 23.34 17.62 -23.87
CA TRP A 27 22.31 17.08 -24.77
C TRP A 27 20.92 17.40 -24.17
N VAL A 28 20.54 18.68 -24.19
CA VAL A 28 19.15 19.12 -23.98
C VAL A 28 18.74 19.91 -25.22
N ALA A 29 18.55 19.19 -26.32
CA ALA A 29 17.83 19.61 -27.51
C ALA A 29 17.59 18.34 -28.34
N LEU A 30 16.36 18.14 -28.80
CA LEU A 30 15.83 16.95 -29.52
C LEU A 30 15.32 15.79 -28.67
N VAL A 31 14.19 16.01 -27.98
CA VAL A 31 13.09 15.03 -28.02
C VAL A 31 11.82 15.78 -28.42
N PRO A 32 11.32 15.62 -29.66
CA PRO A 32 10.03 16.16 -30.06
C PRO A 32 8.92 15.20 -29.60
N ASN A 33 7.83 15.75 -29.07
CA ASN A 33 6.53 15.09 -28.85
C ASN A 33 6.55 13.81 -27.99
N LEU A 34 6.44 13.96 -26.67
CA LEU A 34 5.64 13.01 -25.89
C LEU A 34 4.18 13.49 -25.92
N PRO A 35 3.22 12.66 -26.36
CA PRO A 35 1.82 12.97 -26.18
C PRO A 35 1.49 12.99 -24.68
N ASP A 36 0.94 14.11 -24.20
CA ASP A 36 0.25 14.24 -22.91
C ASP A 36 -1.05 13.43 -22.97
N GLU A 37 -0.96 12.10 -22.98
CA GLU A 37 -2.08 11.27 -22.57
C GLU A 37 -1.98 11.10 -21.06
N PRO A 38 -2.97 11.58 -20.27
CA PRO A 38 -2.99 11.29 -18.86
C PRO A 38 -3.07 9.77 -18.73
N VAL A 39 -2.00 9.16 -18.21
CA VAL A 39 -2.09 7.79 -17.70
C VAL A 39 -3.10 7.85 -16.57
N VAL A 40 -4.34 7.51 -16.89
CA VAL A 40 -5.38 7.21 -15.91
C VAL A 40 -4.86 6.00 -15.17
N VAL A 41 -4.13 6.24 -14.08
CA VAL A 41 -3.86 5.21 -13.09
C VAL A 41 -5.22 4.96 -12.46
N GLU A 42 -5.95 3.96 -12.97
CA GLU A 42 -7.11 3.41 -12.30
C GLU A 42 -6.64 3.02 -10.90
N ILE A 43 -6.96 3.85 -9.90
CA ILE A 43 -6.68 3.59 -8.51
C ILE A 43 -7.41 2.28 -8.21
N PRO A 44 -6.68 1.17 -7.96
CA PRO A 44 -7.34 -0.11 -7.76
C PRO A 44 -8.32 0.03 -6.59
N ARG A 45 -9.58 -0.37 -6.82
CA ARG A 45 -10.61 -0.44 -5.78
C ARG A 45 -9.99 -1.00 -4.50
N GLU A 46 -10.16 -0.30 -3.38
CA GLU A 46 -9.80 -0.87 -2.08
C GLU A 46 -10.60 -2.16 -1.90
N TYR A 47 -9.93 -3.32 -2.03
CA TYR A 47 -10.56 -4.61 -1.78
C TYR A 47 -11.07 -4.63 -0.35
N ALA A 48 -12.32 -5.03 -0.15
CA ALA A 48 -12.82 -5.25 1.20
C ALA A 48 -11.95 -6.31 1.90
N PRO A 49 -11.76 -6.27 3.24
CA PRO A 49 -10.90 -7.22 3.94
C PRO A 49 -11.21 -8.70 3.64
N SER A 50 -12.48 -9.02 3.39
CA SER A 50 -12.95 -10.35 2.99
C SER A 50 -12.56 -10.73 1.55
N GLU A 51 -12.53 -9.78 0.62
CA GLU A 51 -12.11 -10.01 -0.78
C GLU A 51 -10.60 -10.19 -0.87
N LEU A 52 -9.86 -9.38 -0.11
CA LEU A 52 -8.41 -9.47 0.02
C LEU A 52 -8.00 -10.84 0.57
N GLN A 53 -8.75 -11.37 1.53
CA GLN A 53 -8.55 -12.72 2.05
C GLN A 53 -8.77 -13.78 0.96
N ILE A 54 -9.81 -13.66 0.13
CA ILE A 54 -10.08 -14.60 -0.96
C ILE A 54 -8.95 -14.59 -2.00
N VAL A 55 -8.44 -13.41 -2.35
CA VAL A 55 -7.36 -13.27 -3.35
C VAL A 55 -6.02 -13.78 -2.79
N CYS A 56 -5.72 -13.53 -1.52
CA CYS A 56 -4.46 -13.93 -0.90
C CYS A 56 -4.44 -15.40 -0.43
N LEU A 57 -5.59 -16.02 -0.17
CA LEU A 57 -5.70 -17.39 0.35
C LEU A 57 -4.97 -18.45 -0.50
N PRO A 58 -5.10 -18.48 -1.84
CA PRO A 58 -4.37 -19.43 -2.68
C PRO A 58 -2.85 -19.30 -2.52
N TYR A 59 -2.33 -18.09 -2.52
CA TYR A 59 -0.90 -17.83 -2.36
C TYR A 59 -0.39 -18.23 -0.96
N MET A 60 -1.17 -17.93 0.09
CA MET A 60 -0.85 -18.35 1.45
C MET A 60 -0.85 -19.87 1.60
N ARG A 61 -1.82 -20.57 0.99
CA ARG A 61 -1.88 -22.03 1.00
C ARG A 61 -0.68 -22.63 0.27
N GLN A 62 -0.38 -22.16 -0.94
CA GLN A 62 0.76 -22.63 -1.70
C GLN A 62 2.07 -22.45 -0.94
N THR A 63 2.27 -21.31 -0.27
CA THR A 63 3.49 -21.05 0.52
C THR A 63 3.57 -21.91 1.78
N ALA A 64 2.41 -22.21 2.40
CA ALA A 64 2.36 -23.11 3.55
C ALA A 64 2.65 -24.56 3.14
N GLU A 65 2.06 -25.02 2.03
CA GLU A 65 2.26 -26.35 1.45
C GLU A 65 3.73 -26.57 1.06
N THR A 66 4.40 -25.60 0.42
CA THR A 66 5.81 -25.74 0.04
C THR A 66 6.73 -25.82 1.27
N LEU A 67 6.46 -25.04 2.32
CA LEU A 67 7.24 -25.10 3.55
C LEU A 67 6.99 -26.42 4.31
N GLU A 68 5.75 -26.90 4.32
CA GLU A 68 5.38 -28.20 4.92
C GLU A 68 6.02 -29.37 4.16
N GLU A 69 6.04 -29.32 2.83
CA GLU A 69 6.72 -30.31 1.99
C GLU A 69 8.23 -30.33 2.27
N ALA A 70 8.87 -29.17 2.33
CA ALA A 70 10.29 -29.06 2.66
C ALA A 70 10.59 -29.60 4.07
N GLN A 71 9.74 -29.30 5.06
CA GLN A 71 9.85 -29.83 6.41
C GLN A 71 9.71 -31.36 6.43
N THR A 72 8.72 -31.89 5.71
CA THR A 72 8.45 -33.32 5.62
C THR A 72 9.63 -34.05 4.97
N LYS A 73 10.17 -33.50 3.88
CA LYS A 73 11.36 -34.02 3.18
C LYS A 73 12.57 -34.12 4.11
N VAL A 74 12.86 -33.05 4.87
CA VAL A 74 13.94 -33.05 5.87
C VAL A 74 13.72 -34.15 6.90
N THR A 75 12.52 -34.25 7.50
CA THR A 75 12.26 -35.28 8.52
C THR A 75 12.32 -36.71 7.97
N ALA A 76 11.89 -36.92 6.72
CA ALA A 76 11.97 -38.23 6.08
C ALA A 76 13.42 -38.61 5.77
N LEU A 77 14.25 -37.67 5.32
CA LEU A 77 15.67 -37.90 5.08
C LEU A 77 16.44 -38.14 6.38
N GLU A 78 16.16 -37.39 7.45
CA GLU A 78 16.75 -37.63 8.78
C GLU A 78 16.46 -39.05 9.28
N LEU A 79 15.24 -39.56 9.07
CA LEU A 79 14.90 -40.93 9.45
C LEU A 79 15.69 -41.95 8.61
N ARG A 80 15.76 -41.78 7.29
CA ARG A 80 16.51 -42.68 6.41
C ARG A 80 18.00 -42.71 6.72
N VAL A 81 18.60 -41.55 7.01
CA VAL A 81 20.00 -41.44 7.46
C VAL A 81 20.20 -42.28 8.73
N ARG A 82 19.35 -42.10 9.75
CA ARG A 82 19.44 -42.89 11.00
C ARG A 82 19.26 -44.39 10.79
N GLU A 83 18.31 -44.79 9.94
CA GLU A 83 18.11 -46.21 9.60
C GLU A 83 19.34 -46.80 8.90
N LYS A 84 19.97 -46.03 7.99
CA LYS A 84 21.17 -46.44 7.26
C LYS A 84 22.42 -46.50 8.14
N GLU A 85 22.59 -45.54 9.04
CA GLU A 85 23.63 -45.56 10.08
C GLU A 85 23.49 -46.80 10.97
N ALA A 86 22.27 -47.16 11.39
CA ALA A 86 22.02 -48.36 12.18
C ALA A 86 22.34 -49.65 11.40
N GLU A 87 22.02 -49.70 10.10
CA GLU A 87 22.39 -50.82 9.22
C GLU A 87 23.90 -50.96 9.08
N ILE A 88 24.62 -49.85 8.84
CA ILE A 88 26.10 -49.83 8.78
C ILE A 88 26.68 -50.35 10.09
N ASN A 89 26.21 -49.87 11.25
CA ASN A 89 26.67 -50.32 12.55
C ASN A 89 26.46 -51.84 12.76
N ARG A 90 25.32 -52.38 12.29
CA ARG A 90 25.06 -53.83 12.32
C ARG A 90 26.03 -54.61 11.43
N LEU A 91 26.19 -54.18 10.18
CA LEU A 91 27.11 -54.79 9.21
C LEU A 91 28.57 -54.74 9.68
N GLU A 92 29.01 -53.63 10.28
CA GLU A 92 30.34 -53.51 10.87
C GLU A 92 30.57 -54.48 12.02
N ALA A 93 29.55 -54.73 12.85
CA ALA A 93 29.62 -55.70 13.94
C ALA A 93 29.69 -57.14 13.40
N GLU A 94 28.88 -57.48 12.39
CA GLU A 94 28.90 -58.79 11.73
C GLU A 94 30.27 -59.07 11.09
N VAL A 95 30.83 -58.12 10.32
CA VAL A 95 32.16 -58.23 9.73
C VAL A 95 33.26 -58.41 10.80
N ARG A 96 33.16 -57.72 11.94
CA ARG A 96 34.14 -57.80 13.03
C ARG A 96 34.11 -59.14 13.76
N THR A 97 32.94 -59.74 13.91
CA THR A 97 32.77 -61.03 14.61
C THR A 97 33.15 -62.24 13.75
N GLY A 98 33.41 -62.04 12.45
CA GLY A 98 33.81 -63.11 11.53
C GLY A 98 32.70 -64.11 11.21
N ALA A 99 31.45 -63.75 11.50
CA ALA A 99 30.28 -64.60 11.28
C ALA A 99 29.91 -64.64 9.78
N ASP A 100 30.60 -65.49 9.00
CA ASP A 100 30.21 -65.90 7.64
C ASP A 100 30.00 -64.76 6.62
N VAL A 101 30.68 -63.63 6.83
CA VAL A 101 30.65 -62.46 5.93
C VAL A 101 32.01 -62.33 5.26
N GLY A 102 32.20 -63.03 4.16
CA GLY A 102 33.42 -62.93 3.33
C GLY A 102 33.54 -61.56 2.64
N GLU A 103 34.08 -61.57 1.41
CA GLU A 103 34.17 -60.37 0.55
C GLU A 103 32.80 -59.69 0.33
N ASP A 104 31.72 -60.47 0.28
CA ASP A 104 30.35 -59.99 0.03
C ASP A 104 29.88 -58.91 1.03
N GLY A 105 29.98 -59.11 2.35
CA GLY A 105 29.50 -58.07 3.26
C GLY A 105 30.47 -56.91 3.46
N LYS A 106 31.73 -57.02 3.03
CA LYS A 106 32.57 -55.82 2.85
C LYS A 106 32.02 -54.95 1.72
N VAL A 107 31.64 -55.57 0.60
CA VAL A 107 30.99 -54.86 -0.52
C VAL A 107 29.67 -54.24 -0.07
N ARG A 108 28.82 -54.96 0.67
CA ARG A 108 27.54 -54.41 1.19
C ARG A 108 27.76 -53.28 2.18
N LEU A 109 28.81 -53.33 3.00
CA LEU A 109 29.17 -52.24 3.91
C LEU A 109 29.63 -51.00 3.14
N GLU A 110 30.47 -51.17 2.11
CA GLU A 110 30.89 -50.07 1.24
C GLU A 110 29.70 -49.45 0.48
N GLU A 111 28.80 -50.28 -0.05
CA GLU A 111 27.57 -49.82 -0.70
C GLU A 111 26.66 -49.08 0.29
N ALA A 112 26.49 -49.59 1.51
CA ALA A 112 25.70 -48.94 2.54
C ALA A 112 26.29 -47.58 2.94
N ARG A 113 27.62 -47.46 3.05
CA ARG A 113 28.33 -46.20 3.30
C ARG A 113 28.15 -45.21 2.15
N ALA A 114 28.29 -45.65 0.91
CA ALA A 114 28.07 -44.79 -0.25
C ALA A 114 26.62 -44.28 -0.32
N GLN A 115 25.63 -45.10 0.05
CA GLN A 115 24.25 -44.69 0.17
C GLN A 115 24.03 -43.70 1.33
N LEU A 116 24.70 -43.89 2.48
CA LEU A 116 24.66 -42.93 3.58
C LEU A 116 25.21 -41.57 3.13
N ASP A 117 26.37 -41.54 2.48
CA ASP A 117 26.97 -40.30 1.97
C ASP A 117 26.02 -39.57 1.01
N SER A 118 25.33 -40.32 0.14
CA SER A 118 24.30 -39.76 -0.75
C SER A 118 23.10 -39.18 0.02
N LEU A 119 22.61 -39.89 1.04
CA LEU A 119 21.48 -39.44 1.87
C LEU A 119 21.85 -38.20 2.71
N GLU A 120 23.07 -38.14 3.23
CA GLU A 120 23.58 -36.98 3.95
C GLU A 120 23.70 -35.75 3.03
N ALA A 121 24.15 -35.94 1.79
CA ALA A 121 24.19 -34.87 0.79
C ALA A 121 22.79 -34.37 0.43
N GLU A 122 21.81 -35.29 0.24
CA GLU A 122 20.41 -34.93 0.02
C GLU A 122 19.80 -34.19 1.22
N LEU A 123 20.08 -34.65 2.44
CA LEU A 123 19.63 -33.99 3.66
C LEU A 123 20.20 -32.58 3.78
N ALA A 124 21.50 -32.41 3.53
CA ALA A 124 22.15 -31.12 3.54
C ALA A 124 21.50 -30.16 2.53
N SER A 125 21.20 -30.63 1.31
CA SER A 125 20.48 -29.84 0.31
C SER A 125 19.07 -29.47 0.78
N ALA A 126 18.31 -30.41 1.34
CA ALA A 126 16.94 -30.16 1.81
C ALA A 126 16.90 -29.17 3.00
N VAL A 127 17.87 -29.26 3.92
CA VAL A 127 18.02 -28.30 5.02
C VAL A 127 18.37 -26.91 4.50
N ALA A 128 19.22 -26.81 3.48
CA ALA A 128 19.54 -25.54 2.83
C ALA A 128 18.29 -24.92 2.16
N GLU A 129 17.52 -25.70 1.40
CA GLU A 129 16.25 -25.27 0.78
C GLU A 129 15.27 -24.72 1.82
N LYS A 130 15.02 -25.47 2.90
CA LYS A 130 14.16 -25.02 4.00
C LYS A 130 14.66 -23.71 4.63
N THR A 131 15.97 -23.59 4.82
CA THR A 131 16.57 -22.39 5.43
C THR A 131 16.40 -21.17 4.53
N GLU A 132 16.50 -21.33 3.21
CA GLU A 132 16.20 -20.25 2.26
C GLU A 132 14.74 -19.83 2.32
N LEU A 133 13.80 -20.79 2.31
CA LEU A 133 12.36 -20.51 2.39
C LEU A 133 12.00 -19.72 3.66
N LEU A 134 12.61 -20.07 4.81
CA LEU A 134 12.41 -19.33 6.05
C LEU A 134 12.98 -17.90 5.98
N ARG A 135 14.10 -17.70 5.30
CA ARG A 135 14.70 -16.37 5.09
C ARG A 135 13.80 -15.51 4.20
N ASP A 136 13.26 -16.06 3.13
CA ASP A 136 12.36 -15.34 2.22
C ASP A 136 11.03 -15.00 2.89
N LEU A 137 10.51 -15.89 3.73
CA LEU A 137 9.34 -15.60 4.57
C LEU A 137 9.62 -14.42 5.52
N ALA A 138 10.81 -14.38 6.15
CA ALA A 138 11.19 -13.28 7.02
C ALA A 138 11.30 -11.94 6.26
N ARG A 139 11.96 -11.93 5.09
CA ARG A 139 12.06 -10.76 4.21
C ARG A 139 10.68 -10.25 3.78
N THR A 140 9.78 -11.15 3.39
CA THR A 140 8.42 -10.81 2.96
C THR A 140 7.60 -10.20 4.10
N ARG A 141 7.75 -10.73 5.32
CA ARG A 141 7.09 -10.17 6.52
C ARG A 141 7.59 -8.77 6.84
N GLU A 142 8.89 -8.53 6.76
CA GLU A 142 9.47 -7.21 6.98
C GLU A 142 9.02 -6.20 5.91
N ALA A 143 9.05 -6.60 4.63
CA ALA A 143 8.53 -5.78 3.53
C ALA A 143 7.05 -5.42 3.73
N LEU A 144 6.21 -6.37 4.15
CA LEU A 144 4.80 -6.13 4.43
C LEU A 144 4.58 -5.19 5.63
N ALA A 145 5.43 -5.26 6.66
CA ALA A 145 5.39 -4.30 7.75
C ALA A 145 5.75 -2.88 7.27
N GLY A 146 6.78 -2.77 6.43
CA GLY A 146 7.19 -1.51 5.81
C GLY A 146 6.09 -0.89 4.95
N THR A 147 5.42 -1.67 4.10
CA THR A 147 4.31 -1.16 3.26
C THR A 147 3.12 -0.70 4.08
N ARG A 148 2.78 -1.41 5.17
CA ARG A 148 1.71 -0.97 6.10
C ARG A 148 2.03 0.37 6.76
N MET A 149 3.28 0.56 7.21
CA MET A 149 3.70 1.83 7.80
C MET A 149 3.68 2.97 6.77
N ALA A 150 4.15 2.71 5.55
CA ALA A 150 4.11 3.68 4.46
C ALA A 150 2.66 4.08 4.12
N LEU A 151 1.75 3.10 4.02
CA LEU A 151 0.33 3.35 3.76
C LEU A 151 -0.30 4.23 4.84
N ALA A 152 -0.11 3.88 6.12
CA ALA A 152 -0.61 4.68 7.24
C ALA A 152 -0.07 6.12 7.22
N ALA A 153 1.21 6.31 6.88
CA ALA A 153 1.80 7.63 6.74
C ALA A 153 1.20 8.43 5.56
N THR A 154 0.92 7.76 4.43
CA THR A 154 0.26 8.41 3.29
C THR A 154 -1.18 8.78 3.60
N GLU A 155 -1.94 7.92 4.28
CA GLU A 155 -3.32 8.21 4.71
C GLU A 155 -3.36 9.42 5.64
N ALA A 156 -2.47 9.48 6.62
CA ALA A 156 -2.36 10.62 7.53
C ALA A 156 -2.08 11.93 6.76
N ARG A 157 -1.15 11.91 5.80
CA ARG A 157 -0.86 13.09 4.95
C ARG A 157 -2.05 13.47 4.07
N VAL A 158 -2.77 12.51 3.51
CA VAL A 158 -3.96 12.79 2.70
C VAL A 158 -5.05 13.44 3.55
N LEU A 159 -5.26 12.97 4.78
CA LEU A 159 -6.21 13.58 5.71
C LEU A 159 -5.81 15.01 6.08
N GLU A 160 -4.54 15.25 6.37
CA GLU A 160 -3.99 16.58 6.65
C GLU A 160 -4.22 17.55 5.48
N VAL A 161 -3.82 17.14 4.26
CA VAL A 161 -4.01 17.95 3.04
C VAL A 161 -5.50 18.19 2.76
N ARG A 162 -6.37 17.21 3.04
CA ARG A 162 -7.83 17.38 2.90
C ARG A 162 -8.35 18.43 3.87
N GLU A 163 -7.94 18.40 5.14
CA GLU A 163 -8.33 19.43 6.11
C GLU A 163 -7.80 20.81 5.74
N GLU A 164 -6.54 20.93 5.31
CA GLU A 164 -5.97 22.20 4.85
C GLU A 164 -6.76 22.78 3.66
N LYS A 165 -7.13 21.95 2.68
CA LYS A 165 -7.97 22.38 1.55
C LYS A 165 -9.37 22.80 2.00
N LEU A 166 -9.95 22.13 3.00
CA LEU A 166 -11.24 22.54 3.57
C LEU A 166 -11.14 23.90 4.28
N GLU A 167 -10.04 24.15 4.98
CA GLU A 167 -9.77 25.46 5.60
C GLU A 167 -9.56 26.56 4.57
N GLU A 168 -8.80 26.29 3.51
CA GLU A 168 -8.63 27.24 2.41
C GLU A 168 -9.97 27.60 1.75
N ARG A 169 -10.83 26.59 1.51
CA ARG A 169 -12.18 26.80 0.99
C ARG A 169 -13.04 27.61 1.94
N TRP A 170 -12.95 27.39 3.25
CA TRP A 170 -13.64 28.19 4.26
C TRP A 170 -13.19 29.66 4.22
N LEU A 171 -11.88 29.90 4.19
CA LEU A 171 -11.33 31.26 4.13
C LEU A 171 -11.79 31.97 2.85
N ARG A 172 -11.78 31.29 1.71
CA ARG A 172 -12.30 31.83 0.44
C ARG A 172 -13.78 32.14 0.52
N PHE A 173 -14.58 31.27 1.14
CA PHE A 173 -16.00 31.52 1.37
C PHE A 173 -16.24 32.77 2.22
N VAL A 174 -15.53 32.91 3.34
CA VAL A 174 -15.63 34.11 4.21
C VAL A 174 -15.19 35.37 3.47
N GLN A 175 -14.10 35.32 2.71
CA GLN A 175 -13.64 36.46 1.90
C GLN A 175 -14.67 36.86 0.83
N ASN A 176 -15.24 35.88 0.13
CA ASN A 176 -16.29 36.14 -0.84
C ASN A 176 -17.55 36.72 -0.18
N ALA A 177 -17.92 36.24 1.01
CA ALA A 177 -19.03 36.78 1.78
C ALA A 177 -18.77 38.24 2.19
N GLN A 178 -17.56 38.56 2.65
CA GLN A 178 -17.16 39.92 2.99
C GLN A 178 -17.25 40.86 1.77
N LEU A 179 -16.78 40.42 0.59
CA LEU A 179 -16.87 41.21 -0.64
C LEU A 179 -18.32 41.40 -1.11
N THR A 180 -19.19 40.44 -0.82
CA THR A 180 -20.59 40.47 -1.25
C THR A 180 -21.48 41.28 -0.31
N ILE A 181 -21.22 41.22 1.01
CA ILE A 181 -22.02 41.90 2.03
C ILE A 181 -21.54 43.34 2.28
N CYS A 182 -20.23 43.55 2.37
CA CYS A 182 -19.70 44.85 2.73
C CYS A 182 -19.66 45.76 1.51
N GLU A 183 -20.64 46.67 1.44
CA GLU A 183 -20.73 47.73 0.44
C GLU A 183 -19.60 48.78 0.62
N ASP A 184 -19.31 49.53 -0.44
CA ASP A 184 -18.28 50.59 -0.44
C ASP A 184 -18.49 51.61 0.70
N GLY A 185 -17.39 52.05 1.32
CA GLY A 185 -17.43 52.97 2.45
C GLY A 185 -16.06 53.44 2.91
N THR A 186 -16.00 54.13 4.06
CA THR A 186 -14.72 54.49 4.67
C THR A 186 -13.97 53.22 5.10
N ALA A 187 -12.62 53.28 5.10
CA ALA A 187 -11.79 52.12 5.47
C ALA A 187 -12.16 51.54 6.85
N GLU A 188 -12.47 52.41 7.82
CA GLU A 188 -12.90 52.00 9.16
C GLU A 188 -14.26 51.28 9.16
N ARG A 189 -15.19 51.70 8.31
CA ARG A 189 -16.49 51.02 8.16
C ARG A 189 -16.33 49.65 7.50
N LEU A 190 -15.47 49.55 6.48
CA LEU A 190 -15.18 48.26 5.82
C LEU A 190 -14.52 47.27 6.77
N LEU A 191 -13.58 47.70 7.60
CA LEU A 191 -12.95 46.85 8.62
C LEU A 191 -13.98 46.32 9.62
N ARG A 192 -14.83 47.20 10.20
CA ARG A 192 -15.90 46.78 11.11
C ARG A 192 -16.88 45.80 10.46
N CYS A 193 -17.27 46.04 9.20
CA CYS A 193 -18.16 45.13 8.49
C CYS A 193 -17.52 43.75 8.28
N ARG A 194 -16.24 43.71 7.88
CA ARG A 194 -15.50 42.45 7.70
C ARG A 194 -15.42 41.65 9.00
N ASP A 195 -15.14 42.32 10.12
CA ASP A 195 -15.08 41.70 11.44
C ASP A 195 -16.44 41.14 11.87
N GLN A 196 -17.52 41.89 11.61
CA GLN A 196 -18.90 41.45 11.88
C GLN A 196 -19.29 40.23 11.03
N VAL A 197 -19.00 40.26 9.73
CA VAL A 197 -19.26 39.13 8.82
C VAL A 197 -18.49 37.89 9.26
N SER A 198 -17.20 38.02 9.56
CA SER A 198 -16.39 36.90 10.04
C SER A 198 -16.92 36.33 11.36
N SER A 199 -17.28 37.20 12.31
CA SER A 199 -17.81 36.78 13.61
C SER A 199 -19.18 36.09 13.47
N ALA A 200 -20.04 36.59 12.58
CA ALA A 200 -21.35 36.00 12.31
C ALA A 200 -21.25 34.64 11.59
N LEU A 201 -20.21 34.42 10.79
CA LEU A 201 -20.01 33.17 10.04
C LEU A 201 -19.30 32.08 10.84
N GLU A 202 -18.42 32.43 11.79
CA GLU A 202 -17.59 31.45 12.53
C GLU A 202 -18.39 30.29 13.16
N PRO A 203 -19.57 30.51 13.79
CA PRO A 203 -20.37 29.41 14.35
C PRO A 203 -20.77 28.34 13.32
N TYR A 204 -20.78 28.68 12.03
CA TYR A 204 -21.21 27.79 10.95
C TYR A 204 -20.05 27.07 10.24
N ARG A 205 -18.80 27.27 10.67
CA ARG A 205 -17.61 26.66 10.04
C ARG A 205 -17.69 25.13 9.96
N LEU A 206 -18.14 24.47 11.03
CA LEU A 206 -18.28 23.01 11.04
C LEU A 206 -19.34 22.53 10.04
N ARG A 207 -20.49 23.23 9.97
CA ARG A 207 -21.58 22.92 9.04
C ARG A 207 -21.15 23.15 7.59
N PHE A 208 -20.38 24.21 7.33
CA PHE A 208 -19.76 24.45 6.03
C PHE A 208 -18.88 23.28 5.60
N LYS A 209 -17.97 22.84 6.48
CA LYS A 209 -17.09 21.70 6.20
C LYS A 209 -17.87 20.43 5.89
N GLN A 210 -18.95 20.15 6.63
CA GLN A 210 -19.82 18.99 6.35
C GLN A 210 -20.42 19.04 4.94
N CYS A 211 -20.92 20.20 4.53
CA CYS A 211 -21.49 20.37 3.19
C CYS A 211 -20.47 20.25 2.06
N VAL A 212 -19.25 20.75 2.27
CA VAL A 212 -18.19 20.61 1.27
C VAL A 212 -17.70 19.16 1.19
N ARG A 213 -17.69 18.43 2.31
CA ARG A 213 -17.31 17.01 2.33
C ARG A 213 -18.33 16.11 1.62
N SER A 214 -19.62 16.40 1.73
CA SER A 214 -20.67 15.63 1.06
C SER A 214 -20.75 15.88 -0.45
N ASN A 215 -19.96 16.83 -0.98
CA ASN A 215 -19.96 17.27 -2.39
C ASN A 215 -21.34 17.66 -2.95
N GLN A 216 -22.36 17.86 -2.10
CA GLN A 216 -23.73 18.14 -2.55
C GLN A 216 -23.89 19.57 -3.08
N ALA A 217 -23.38 20.55 -2.33
CA ALA A 217 -23.43 21.96 -2.71
C ALA A 217 -22.37 22.74 -1.94
N THR A 218 -21.72 23.70 -2.61
CA THR A 218 -20.87 24.69 -1.92
C THR A 218 -21.79 25.72 -1.27
N PRO A 219 -21.68 25.97 0.05
CA PRO A 219 -22.52 26.97 0.69
C PRO A 219 -22.33 28.36 0.09
N GLU A 220 -23.43 29.10 -0.03
CA GLU A 220 -23.47 30.43 -0.64
C GLU A 220 -24.13 31.44 0.28
N VAL A 221 -23.65 32.68 0.23
CA VAL A 221 -24.26 33.81 0.94
C VAL A 221 -25.20 34.54 -0.01
N ARG A 222 -26.45 34.75 0.42
CA ARG A 222 -27.49 35.41 -0.38
C ARG A 222 -28.21 36.48 0.43
N LYS A 223 -28.63 37.55 -0.25
CA LYS A 223 -29.44 38.61 0.33
C LYS A 223 -30.91 38.26 0.16
N ALA A 224 -31.66 38.23 1.25
CA ALA A 224 -33.09 38.01 1.19
C ALA A 224 -33.79 39.27 0.67
N ARG A 225 -34.67 39.12 -0.32
CA ARG A 225 -35.56 40.20 -0.77
C ARG A 225 -36.84 40.21 0.05
N ARG A 226 -37.23 39.06 0.59
CA ARG A 226 -38.38 38.89 1.46
C ARG A 226 -38.06 37.90 2.60
N PRO A 227 -38.69 38.04 3.78
CA PRO A 227 -38.40 37.18 4.93
C PRO A 227 -38.79 35.70 4.72
N ASP A 228 -39.72 35.41 3.81
CA ASP A 228 -40.19 34.08 3.41
C ASP A 228 -39.29 33.39 2.37
N GLU A 229 -38.24 34.06 1.88
CA GLU A 229 -37.34 33.53 0.84
C GLU A 229 -36.30 32.55 1.36
N VAL A 230 -36.07 32.52 2.68
CA VAL A 230 -35.05 31.64 3.28
C VAL A 230 -35.61 30.23 3.43
N PRO A 231 -35.04 29.23 2.73
CA PRO A 231 -35.57 27.88 2.80
C PRO A 231 -35.42 27.28 4.19
N GLU A 232 -36.50 26.67 4.70
CA GLU A 232 -36.50 26.01 6.00
C GLU A 232 -35.56 24.79 5.99
N GLY A 233 -34.72 24.67 7.03
CA GLY A 233 -33.79 23.56 7.22
C GLY A 233 -32.37 23.79 6.69
N PHE A 234 -32.21 24.40 5.51
CA PHE A 234 -30.90 24.60 4.88
C PHE A 234 -30.48 26.06 4.70
N GLY A 235 -31.41 27.02 4.83
CA GLY A 235 -31.09 28.44 4.97
C GLY A 235 -30.93 28.86 6.43
N VAL A 236 -29.89 29.65 6.75
CA VAL A 236 -29.68 30.23 8.08
C VAL A 236 -29.40 31.72 7.98
N TRP A 237 -30.20 32.53 8.66
CA TRP A 237 -29.98 33.97 8.75
C TRP A 237 -28.63 34.28 9.40
N LEU A 238 -27.92 35.25 8.85
CA LEU A 238 -26.82 35.90 9.56
C LEU A 238 -27.40 36.76 10.69
N ASP A 239 -26.57 37.05 11.69
CA ASP A 239 -26.97 37.75 12.93
C ASP A 239 -27.88 38.96 12.64
N ARG A 240 -29.16 38.83 13.03
CA ARG A 240 -30.19 39.82 12.68
C ARG A 240 -30.09 41.10 13.50
N ASP A 241 -29.30 41.08 14.57
CA ASP A 241 -29.09 42.23 15.43
C ASP A 241 -28.04 43.19 14.83
N LEU A 242 -27.24 42.70 13.87
CA LEU A 242 -26.22 43.47 13.18
C LEU A 242 -26.75 44.11 11.89
N ARG A 243 -26.75 45.45 11.85
CA ARG A 243 -27.32 46.24 10.74
C ARG A 243 -26.82 45.84 9.35
N ASP A 244 -25.52 45.58 9.20
CA ASP A 244 -24.90 45.34 7.89
C ASP A 244 -25.14 43.90 7.37
N VAL A 245 -25.44 42.92 8.25
CA VAL A 245 -25.68 41.51 7.87
C VAL A 245 -27.15 41.05 8.03
N ARG A 246 -28.03 41.90 8.60
CA ARG A 246 -29.41 41.53 8.98
C ARG A 246 -30.27 40.89 7.88
N ASP A 247 -30.10 41.34 6.64
CA ASP A 247 -30.92 40.90 5.50
C ASP A 247 -30.22 39.79 4.68
N TRP A 248 -29.16 39.18 5.25
CA TRP A 248 -28.37 38.15 4.60
C TRP A 248 -28.55 36.81 5.29
N TYR A 249 -28.44 35.74 4.51
CA TYR A 249 -28.49 34.37 4.99
C TYR A 249 -27.46 33.51 4.24
N VAL A 250 -27.08 32.39 4.87
CA VAL A 250 -26.24 31.37 4.26
C VAL A 250 -27.12 30.20 3.85
N LEU A 251 -26.98 29.77 2.60
CA LEU A 251 -27.59 28.55 2.08
C LEU A 251 -26.59 27.41 2.20
N PHE A 252 -26.90 26.40 3.01
CA PHE A 252 -26.11 25.18 3.16
C PHE A 252 -26.65 24.06 2.26
N CYS A 253 -25.90 22.96 2.20
CA CYS A 253 -26.36 21.70 1.63
C CYS A 253 -27.58 21.15 2.40
N ASP A 254 -28.42 20.39 1.68
CA ASP A 254 -29.55 19.66 2.25
C ASP A 254 -29.06 18.31 2.83
N PRO A 255 -29.15 18.09 4.15
CA PRO A 255 -28.71 16.84 4.77
C PRO A 255 -29.58 15.62 4.40
N LEU A 256 -30.73 15.82 3.74
CA LEU A 256 -31.65 14.75 3.33
C LEU A 256 -31.38 14.25 1.90
N LEU A 257 -30.58 14.97 1.11
CA LEU A 257 -30.17 14.49 -0.21
C LEU A 257 -29.04 13.47 -0.06
N PRO A 258 -28.94 12.47 -0.96
CA PRO A 258 -27.79 11.57 -0.99
C PRO A 258 -26.51 12.36 -1.31
N GLU A 259 -25.36 11.88 -0.83
CA GLU A 259 -24.07 12.44 -1.24
C GLU A 259 -23.94 12.35 -2.76
N ALA A 260 -23.57 13.45 -3.40
CA ALA A 260 -23.36 13.42 -4.84
C ALA A 260 -22.11 12.56 -5.10
N GLU A 261 -22.19 11.62 -6.06
CA GLU A 261 -21.01 10.93 -6.56
C GLU A 261 -20.05 12.00 -7.11
N GLY A 262 -19.01 12.30 -6.34
CA GLY A 262 -18.02 13.29 -6.72
C GLY A 262 -17.23 12.80 -7.94
N PRO A 263 -16.67 13.71 -8.76
CA PRO A 263 -15.63 13.32 -9.70
C PRO A 263 -14.39 12.94 -8.89
N ASP A 264 -14.08 11.65 -8.84
CA ASP A 264 -12.78 11.12 -8.38
C ASP A 264 -11.62 11.75 -9.18
#